data_AF-A0A730J0R9-F1
#
_entry.id   AF-A0A730J0R9-F1
#
_cell.length_a   1.000
_cell.length_b   1.000
_cell.length_c   1.000
_cell.angle_alpha   90.00
_cell.angle_beta   90.00
_cell.angle_gamma   90.00
#
_symmetry.space_group_name_H-M   'P 1'
#
loop_
_entity.id
_entity.type
_entity.pdbx_description
1 polymer ?
#
loop_
_entity_poly.entity_id
_entity_poly.type
_entity_poly.pdbx_seq_one_letter_code
_entity_poly.pdbx_strand_id
1 'polypeptide(L)'
;MSDPVRITNPGAESLGYDSDGHEIMAVDIYVNPPRVDVFHGTPPAWSSFGNKTIWGGNEWVDDSPTRSDIEKRDKEITAYKNTLSAQQKENENKRTEAGK
;
A
#
# COMPACT_ATOMS: atom_id res chain seq x y z
N MET A 1 -21.75 10.88 51.76
CA MET A 1 -21.73 10.69 50.30
C MET A 1 -20.46 11.35 49.81
N SER A 2 -19.49 10.55 49.36
CA SER A 2 -18.18 11.05 48.92
C SER A 2 -18.25 11.37 47.43
N ASP A 3 -17.75 12.54 47.04
CA ASP A 3 -17.70 12.94 45.63
C ASP A 3 -16.88 11.94 44.80
N PRO A 4 -17.31 11.64 43.56
CA PRO A 4 -16.57 10.73 42.70
C PRO A 4 -15.21 11.33 42.36
N VAL A 5 -14.16 10.54 42.55
CA VAL A 5 -12.78 10.90 42.20
C VAL A 5 -12.71 11.14 40.69
N ARG A 6 -12.57 12.40 40.29
CA ARG A 6 -12.20 12.76 38.91
C ARG A 6 -10.70 12.51 38.76
N ILE A 7 -10.36 11.41 38.11
CA ILE A 7 -9.01 11.16 37.60
C ILE A 7 -8.85 12.04 36.37
N THR A 8 -8.33 13.25 36.54
CA THR A 8 -7.88 14.07 35.41
C THR A 8 -6.55 13.51 34.94
N ASN A 9 -6.47 13.18 33.65
CA ASN A 9 -5.21 12.79 33.02
C ASN A 9 -4.43 14.07 32.72
N PRO A 10 -3.31 14.36 33.42
CA PRO A 10 -2.57 15.60 33.17
C PRO A 10 -1.98 15.68 31.76
N GLY A 11 -1.91 14.57 31.02
CA GLY A 11 -1.53 14.54 29.61
C GLY A 11 -2.65 14.88 28.62
N ALA A 12 -3.89 15.05 29.07
CA ALA A 12 -5.04 15.33 28.19
C ALA A 12 -5.61 16.76 28.34
N GLU A 13 -5.22 17.52 29.36
CA GLU A 13 -5.92 18.76 29.72
C GLU A 13 -5.07 20.04 29.71
N SER A 14 -3.79 19.98 29.35
CA SER A 14 -3.02 21.20 29.07
C SER A 14 -2.84 21.38 27.57
N LEU A 15 -3.93 21.77 26.92
CA LEU A 15 -3.81 22.60 25.72
C LEU A 15 -3.19 23.91 26.21
N GLY A 16 -1.87 23.98 26.17
CA GLY A 16 -1.18 25.23 26.43
C GLY A 16 -1.64 26.21 25.37
N TYR A 17 -2.38 27.24 25.78
CA TYR A 17 -2.61 28.41 24.97
C TYR A 17 -1.63 29.49 25.45
N ASP A 18 -0.97 30.19 24.53
CA ASP A 18 -0.12 31.31 24.90
C ASP A 18 -0.97 32.45 25.50
N SER A 19 -0.33 33.50 25.99
CA SER A 19 -1.04 34.64 26.58
C SER A 19 -2.01 35.34 25.61
N ASP A 20 -1.88 35.09 24.32
CA ASP A 20 -2.70 35.64 23.24
C ASP A 20 -3.78 34.66 22.76
N GLY A 21 -3.84 33.45 23.34
CA GLY A 21 -4.82 32.42 23.02
C GLY A 21 -4.43 31.51 21.85
N HIS A 22 -3.18 31.48 21.42
CA HIS A 22 -2.70 30.56 20.38
C HIS A 22 -2.29 29.20 20.96
N GLU A 23 -2.64 28.12 20.28
CA GLU A 23 -2.23 26.76 20.65
C GLU A 23 -0.70 26.61 20.60
N ILE A 24 -0.11 26.26 21.74
CA ILE A 24 1.34 26.08 21.92
C ILE A 24 1.80 24.70 21.42
N MET A 25 0.87 23.74 21.27
CA MET A 25 1.18 22.37 20.84
C MET A 25 0.26 21.88 19.71
N ALA A 26 0.88 21.36 18.66
CA ALA A 26 0.20 20.64 17.59
C ALA A 26 -0.12 19.20 18.06
N VAL A 27 -1.36 19.00 18.54
CA VAL A 27 -1.84 17.72 19.11
C VAL A 27 -1.88 16.60 18.06
N ASP A 28 -2.14 16.95 16.80
CA ASP A 28 -2.27 16.05 15.67
C ASP A 28 -0.99 15.24 15.38
N ILE A 29 0.20 15.81 15.62
CA ILE A 29 1.51 15.16 15.43
C ILE A 29 1.66 13.90 16.30
N TYR A 30 1.04 13.88 17.49
CA TYR A 30 1.13 12.76 18.42
C TYR A 30 0.01 11.72 18.22
N VAL A 31 -1.11 12.11 17.61
CA VAL A 31 -2.26 11.23 17.37
C VAL A 31 -2.08 10.39 16.11
N ASN A 32 -1.55 10.99 15.03
CA ASN A 32 -1.37 10.32 13.74
C ASN A 32 0.02 10.61 13.14
N PRO A 33 1.10 10.04 13.72
CA PRO A 33 2.43 10.16 13.11
C PRO A 33 2.44 9.53 11.70
N PRO A 34 3.37 9.93 10.82
CA PRO A 34 3.44 9.43 9.46
C PRO A 34 3.57 7.90 9.45
N ARG A 35 2.71 7.25 8.66
CA ARG A 35 2.79 5.81 8.40
C ARG A 35 3.32 5.58 7.00
N VAL A 36 4.31 4.70 6.90
CA VAL A 36 4.91 4.29 5.62
C VAL A 36 4.80 2.78 5.52
N ASP A 37 3.83 2.34 4.72
CA ASP A 37 3.61 0.91 4.45
C ASP A 37 4.37 0.48 3.20
N VAL A 38 4.93 -0.73 3.23
CA VAL A 38 5.66 -1.33 2.11
C VAL A 38 4.67 -1.95 1.12
N PHE A 39 5.02 -1.98 -0.17
CA PHE A 39 4.23 -2.69 -1.17
C PHE A 39 4.23 -4.20 -0.90
N HIS A 40 3.03 -4.78 -0.81
CA HIS A 40 2.83 -6.22 -0.65
C HIS A 40 2.36 -6.83 -1.98
N GLY A 41 3.30 -7.36 -2.75
CA GLY A 41 3.02 -8.05 -4.01
C GLY A 41 3.35 -9.54 -3.93
N THR A 42 2.56 -10.38 -4.61
CA THR A 42 2.89 -11.79 -4.84
C THR A 42 3.29 -11.95 -6.31
N PRO A 43 4.50 -12.44 -6.62
CA PRO A 43 4.88 -12.74 -8.00
C PRO A 43 3.89 -13.72 -8.64
N PRO A 44 3.52 -13.53 -9.91
CA PRO A 44 2.58 -14.41 -10.58
C PRO A 44 3.20 -15.78 -10.85
N ALA A 45 2.41 -16.84 -10.67
CA ALA A 45 2.69 -18.18 -11.16
C ALA A 45 1.78 -18.46 -12.36
N TRP A 46 2.31 -18.33 -13.58
CA TRP A 46 1.52 -18.45 -14.81
C TRP A 46 1.05 -19.88 -15.04
N SER A 47 -0.24 -20.06 -15.35
CA SER A 47 -0.79 -21.39 -15.62
C SER A 47 -0.61 -21.82 -17.08
N SER A 48 -0.31 -20.87 -17.97
CA SER A 48 0.13 -21.16 -19.34
C SER A 48 1.58 -21.63 -19.35
N PHE A 49 1.93 -22.51 -20.30
CA PHE A 49 3.29 -22.95 -20.57
C PHE A 49 4.12 -23.33 -19.32
N GLY A 50 3.49 -23.97 -18.33
CA GLY A 50 4.15 -24.44 -17.10
C GLY A 50 4.90 -23.37 -16.31
N ASN A 51 4.44 -22.11 -16.32
CA ASN A 51 5.14 -20.96 -15.73
C ASN A 51 6.54 -20.67 -16.29
N LYS A 52 6.89 -21.23 -17.46
CA LYS A 52 8.18 -20.98 -18.11
C LYS A 52 8.20 -19.63 -18.82
N THR A 53 9.39 -19.07 -18.97
CA THR A 53 9.65 -17.88 -19.77
C THR A 53 10.65 -18.21 -20.88
N ILE A 54 10.60 -17.49 -22.00
CA ILE A 54 11.55 -17.65 -23.11
C ILE A 54 13.00 -17.28 -22.72
N TRP A 55 13.17 -16.57 -21.61
CA TRP A 55 14.45 -16.19 -21.02
C TRP A 55 14.99 -17.26 -20.06
N GLY A 56 14.18 -18.26 -19.69
CA GLY A 56 14.63 -19.42 -18.94
C GLY A 56 15.51 -20.29 -19.83
N GLY A 57 16.52 -20.94 -19.25
CA GLY A 57 17.50 -21.73 -19.99
C GLY A 57 16.83 -22.77 -20.91
N ASN A 58 16.88 -22.53 -22.22
CA ASN A 58 16.34 -23.41 -23.27
C ASN A 58 17.39 -23.83 -24.30
N GLU A 59 18.65 -23.41 -24.13
CA GLU A 59 19.69 -23.48 -25.17
C GLU A 59 19.89 -24.91 -25.72
N TRP A 60 19.68 -25.92 -24.88
CA TRP A 60 19.90 -27.33 -25.20
C TRP A 60 18.60 -28.13 -25.38
N VAL A 61 17.43 -27.49 -25.36
CA VAL A 61 16.11 -28.14 -25.42
C VAL A 61 15.17 -27.35 -26.32
N ASP A 62 14.56 -28.00 -27.33
CA ASP A 62 13.46 -27.40 -28.09
C ASP A 62 12.16 -27.46 -27.28
N ASP A 63 12.00 -26.49 -26.38
CA ASP A 63 10.81 -26.25 -25.57
C ASP A 63 10.12 -24.98 -26.08
N SER A 64 9.70 -25.03 -27.35
CA SER A 64 9.04 -23.91 -28.01
C SER A 64 7.56 -23.79 -27.58
N PRO A 65 7.08 -22.59 -27.21
CA PRO A 65 5.68 -22.41 -26.84
C PRO A 65 4.76 -22.57 -28.05
N THR A 66 3.60 -23.21 -27.84
CA THR A 66 2.57 -23.26 -28.86
C THR A 66 1.86 -21.92 -29.02
N ARG A 67 1.13 -21.72 -30.11
CA ARG A 67 0.28 -20.53 -30.29
C ARG A 67 -0.72 -20.36 -29.14
N SER A 68 -1.35 -21.44 -28.68
CA SER A 68 -2.29 -21.41 -27.57
C SER A 68 -1.62 -21.06 -26.24
N ASP A 69 -0.37 -21.48 -26.03
CA ASP A 69 0.40 -21.09 -24.84
C ASP A 69 0.60 -19.58 -24.78
N ILE A 70 0.95 -18.97 -25.92
CA ILE A 70 1.16 -17.53 -26.05
C ILE A 70 -0.16 -16.78 -25.83
N GLU A 71 -1.23 -17.15 -26.53
CA GLU A 71 -2.53 -16.48 -26.39
C GLU A 71 -3.08 -16.56 -24.95
N LYS A 72 -2.83 -17.68 -24.25
CA LYS A 72 -3.20 -17.82 -22.84
C LYS A 72 -2.30 -16.96 -21.94
N ARG A 73 -0.98 -16.97 -22.16
CA ARG A 73 -0.02 -16.16 -21.40
C ARG A 73 -0.32 -14.66 -21.52
N ASP A 74 -0.67 -14.20 -22.71
CA ASP A 74 -0.99 -12.79 -22.95
C ASP A 74 -2.23 -12.35 -22.17
N LYS A 75 -3.25 -13.20 -22.09
CA LYS A 75 -4.45 -12.93 -21.27
C LYS A 75 -4.12 -12.86 -19.79
N GLU A 76 -3.30 -13.80 -19.29
CA GLU A 76 -2.86 -13.80 -17.88
C GLU A 76 -2.05 -12.54 -17.55
N ILE A 77 -1.09 -12.17 -18.40
CA ILE A 77 -0.28 -10.97 -18.22
C ILE A 77 -1.15 -9.70 -18.27
N THR A 78 -2.08 -9.63 -19.22
CA THR A 78 -2.98 -8.48 -19.37
C THR A 78 -3.85 -8.30 -18.13
N ALA A 79 -4.46 -9.39 -17.63
CA ALA A 79 -5.27 -9.34 -16.42
C ALA A 79 -4.44 -8.89 -15.20
N TYR A 80 -3.25 -9.48 -15.02
CA TYR A 80 -2.36 -9.13 -13.91
C TYR A 80 -1.91 -7.65 -13.95
N LYS A 81 -1.52 -7.15 -15.13
CA LYS A 81 -1.16 -5.73 -15.31
C LYS A 81 -2.33 -4.80 -15.01
N ASN A 82 -3.55 -5.17 -15.38
CA ASN A 82 -4.74 -4.37 -15.08
C ASN A 82 -4.99 -4.28 -13.56
N THR A 83 -4.80 -5.37 -12.83
CA THR A 83 -4.90 -5.37 -11.36
C THR A 83 -3.88 -4.42 -10.73
N LEU A 84 -2.60 -4.50 -11.12
CA LEU A 84 -1.57 -3.59 -10.63
C LEU A 84 -1.84 -2.13 -11.03
N SER A 85 -2.36 -1.90 -12.24
CA SER A 85 -2.71 -0.57 -12.72
C SER A 85 -3.84 0.06 -11.89
N ALA A 86 -4.85 -0.72 -11.51
CA ALA A 86 -5.93 -0.25 -10.64
C ALA A 86 -5.40 0.15 -9.25
N GLN A 87 -4.55 -0.70 -8.65
CA GLN A 87 -3.90 -0.40 -7.38
C GLN A 87 -3.04 0.87 -7.44
N GLN A 88 -2.30 1.06 -8.55
CA GLN A 88 -1.48 2.26 -8.74
C GLN A 88 -2.33 3.53 -8.79
N LYS A 89 -3.48 3.52 -9.50
CA LYS A 89 -4.38 4.68 -9.56
C LYS A 89 -4.91 5.08 -8.19
N GLU A 90 -5.31 4.09 -7.38
CA GLU A 90 -5.77 4.35 -6.01
C GLU A 90 -4.63 4.90 -5.13
N ASN A 91 -3.41 4.38 -5.29
CA ASN A 91 -2.24 4.86 -4.56
C ASN A 91 -1.85 6.29 -4.96
N GLU A 92 -2.01 6.67 -6.22
CA GLU A 92 -1.78 8.05 -6.68
C GLU A 92 -2.79 9.03 -6.09
N ASN A 93 -4.06 8.63 -5.94
CA ASN A 93 -5.05 9.46 -5.25
C ASN A 93 -4.66 9.71 -3.80
N LYS A 94 -4.22 8.68 -3.06
CA LYS A 94 -3.73 8.82 -1.68
C LYS A 94 -2.53 9.77 -1.60
N ARG A 95 -1.57 9.63 -2.52
CA ARG A 95 -0.41 10.53 -2.62
C ARG A 95 -0.82 11.97 -2.89
N THR A 96 -1.84 12.16 -3.74
CA THR A 96 -2.33 13.49 -4.12
C THR A 96 -3.02 14.17 -2.94
N GLU A 97 -3.89 13.46 -2.20
CA GLU A 97 -4.52 13.99 -0.99
C GLU A 97 -3.51 14.31 0.10
N ALA A 98 -2.46 13.48 0.28
CA ALA A 98 -1.40 13.74 1.24
C ALA A 98 -0.53 14.97 0.90
N GLY A 99 -0.57 15.45 -0.35
CA GLY A 99 0.17 16.63 -0.80
C GLY A 99 -0.63 17.93 -0.83
N LYS A 100 -1.93 17.90 -0.49
CA LYS A 100 -2.78 19.08 -0.33
C LYS A 100 -2.65 19.65 1.08
#